data_AF-A0AAD4M519-F1
#
_entry.id   AF-A0AAD4M519-F1
#
_cell.length_a   1.000
_cell.length_b   1.000
_cell.length_c   1.000
_cell.angle_alpha   90.00
_cell.angle_beta   90.00
_cell.angle_gamma   90.00
#
_symmetry.space_group_name_H-M   'P 1'
#
loop_
_entity.id
_entity.type
_entity.pdbx_description
1 polymer ?
#
loop_
_entity_poly.entity_id
_entity_poly.type
_entity_poly.pdbx_seq_one_letter_code
_entity_poly.pdbx_strand_id
1 'polypeptide(L)'
;MATSARTHTGANSQDFDLEDLIHIEQTFYAMGYRDGYAHGRLHGLIEGRTLGAEKGFELWEELGFYEGAARLWTAVSSSSTDVNGTDRRSAHHASTLLALIECFPRKNPHPDEEGIDMSAQLRLIRSRYKAMCASLGSRRRPQQQRQRKIERWSGHLVAHLLLRPHKDSASDVAGFLFYFIF
;
A
#
# COMPACT_ATOMS: atom_id res chain seq x y z
N MET A 1 -2.85 -90.92 -5.83
CA MET A 1 -3.37 -89.71 -5.16
C MET A 1 -2.24 -88.70 -5.10
N ALA A 2 -2.18 -87.79 -6.09
CA ALA A 2 -1.16 -86.76 -6.16
C ALA A 2 -1.71 -85.48 -5.51
N THR A 3 -1.14 -85.08 -4.38
CA THR A 3 -1.54 -83.87 -3.64
C THR A 3 -0.99 -82.65 -4.37
N SER A 4 -1.88 -81.90 -5.03
CA SER A 4 -1.59 -80.68 -5.76
C SER A 4 -1.16 -79.56 -4.81
N ALA A 5 0.10 -79.15 -4.88
CA ALA A 5 0.57 -77.92 -4.27
C ALA A 5 -0.05 -76.73 -5.00
N ARG A 6 -1.01 -76.05 -4.37
CA ARG A 6 -1.57 -74.79 -4.86
C ARG A 6 -0.71 -73.64 -4.32
N THR A 7 0.26 -73.18 -5.11
CA THR A 7 0.91 -71.89 -4.89
C THR A 7 -0.10 -70.80 -5.21
N HIS A 8 -0.63 -70.15 -4.16
CA HIS A 8 -1.55 -69.03 -4.30
C HIS A 8 -0.74 -67.77 -4.62
N THR A 9 -0.36 -67.60 -5.89
CA THR A 9 0.15 -66.33 -6.39
C THR A 9 -1.04 -65.38 -6.57
N GLY A 10 -1.39 -64.68 -5.50
CA GLY A 10 -2.39 -63.62 -5.50
C GLY A 10 -1.72 -62.28 -5.22
N ALA A 11 -1.21 -61.64 -6.27
CA ALA A 11 -0.77 -60.26 -6.24
C ALA A 11 -1.99 -59.34 -6.12
N ASN A 12 -2.27 -58.83 -4.91
CA ASN A 12 -2.90 -57.54 -4.61
C ASN A 12 -3.21 -57.43 -3.11
N SER A 13 -2.27 -56.88 -2.37
CA SER A 13 -2.59 -56.05 -1.20
C SER A 13 -1.64 -54.89 -1.30
N GLN A 14 -2.16 -53.67 -1.31
CA GLN A 14 -1.35 -52.48 -1.10
C GLN A 14 -0.58 -52.74 0.20
N ASP A 15 0.73 -52.96 0.10
CA ASP A 15 1.59 -53.05 1.28
C ASP A 15 1.50 -51.70 1.96
N PHE A 16 0.66 -51.65 2.99
CA PHE A 16 0.53 -50.49 3.86
C PHE A 16 1.84 -50.39 4.62
N ASP A 17 2.69 -49.47 4.21
CA ASP A 17 3.97 -49.25 4.86
C ASP A 17 3.71 -48.63 6.24
N LEU A 18 3.99 -49.38 7.31
CA LEU A 18 3.86 -48.90 8.68
C LEU A 18 4.84 -47.74 8.96
N GLU A 19 5.91 -47.63 8.16
CA GLU A 19 6.84 -46.50 8.20
C GLU A 19 6.16 -45.19 7.76
N ASP A 20 5.30 -45.25 6.73
CA ASP A 20 4.50 -44.10 6.32
C ASP A 20 3.55 -43.66 7.44
N LEU A 21 2.97 -44.61 8.20
CA LEU A 21 2.12 -44.31 9.36
C LEU A 21 2.88 -43.56 10.47
N ILE A 22 4.15 -43.88 10.69
CA ILE A 22 5.01 -43.20 11.67
C ILE A 22 5.34 -41.77 11.20
N HIS A 23 5.46 -41.57 9.89
CA HIS A 23 5.80 -40.27 9.29
C HIS A 23 4.60 -39.42 8.87
N ILE A 24 3.35 -39.86 9.08
CA ILE A 24 2.15 -39.09 8.67
C ILE A 24 2.13 -37.69 9.29
N GLU A 25 2.43 -37.57 10.58
CA GLU A 25 2.35 -36.28 11.28
C GLU A 25 3.33 -35.29 10.66
N GLN A 26 4.57 -35.73 10.48
CA GLN A 26 5.62 -34.91 9.87
C GLN A 26 5.27 -34.55 8.42
N THR A 27 4.67 -35.48 7.67
CA THR A 27 4.24 -35.27 6.28
C THR A 27 3.11 -34.25 6.22
N PHE A 28 2.07 -34.38 7.04
CA PHE A 28 0.97 -33.42 7.10
C PHE A 28 1.42 -32.06 7.61
N TYR A 29 2.35 -32.00 8.57
CA TYR A 29 2.96 -30.76 9.02
C TYR A 29 3.74 -30.07 7.89
N ALA A 30 4.60 -30.81 7.20
CA ALA A 30 5.39 -30.26 6.08
C ALA A 30 4.49 -29.81 4.92
N MET A 31 3.43 -30.57 4.61
CA MET A 31 2.44 -30.18 3.61
C MET A 31 1.68 -28.92 4.01
N GLY A 32 1.17 -28.86 5.23
CA GLY A 32 0.44 -27.70 5.75
C GLY A 32 1.32 -26.45 5.86
N TYR A 33 2.58 -26.61 6.27
CA TYR A 33 3.56 -25.53 6.30
C TYR A 33 3.85 -25.02 4.89
N ARG A 34 4.13 -25.91 3.93
CA ARG A 34 4.42 -25.52 2.54
C ARG A 34 3.26 -24.76 1.91
N ASP A 35 2.04 -25.27 2.09
CA ASP A 35 0.83 -24.66 1.54
C ASP A 35 0.52 -23.33 2.23
N GLY A 36 0.52 -23.32 3.56
CA GLY A 36 0.31 -22.11 4.36
C GLY A 36 1.36 -21.03 4.09
N TYR A 37 2.63 -21.40 3.91
CA TYR A 37 3.70 -20.47 3.55
C TYR A 37 3.51 -19.92 2.13
N ALA A 38 3.20 -20.76 1.15
CA ALA A 38 2.97 -20.32 -0.22
C ALA A 38 1.76 -19.37 -0.31
N HIS A 39 0.67 -19.72 0.37
CA HIS A 39 -0.53 -18.91 0.46
C HIS A 39 -0.29 -17.59 1.20
N GLY A 40 0.33 -17.66 2.39
CA GLY A 40 0.66 -16.49 3.21
C GLY A 40 1.59 -15.51 2.49
N ARG A 41 2.57 -16.03 1.73
CA ARG A 41 3.46 -15.19 0.89
C ARG A 41 2.69 -14.46 -0.20
N LEU A 42 1.76 -15.14 -0.89
CA LEU A 42 0.95 -14.53 -1.94
C LEU A 42 0.00 -13.48 -1.36
N HIS A 43 -0.72 -13.83 -0.28
CA HIS A 43 -1.65 -12.91 0.39
C HIS A 43 -0.93 -11.70 0.97
N GLY A 44 0.20 -11.90 1.65
CA GLY A 44 0.99 -10.79 2.19
C GLY A 44 1.49 -9.84 1.10
N LEU A 45 1.83 -10.34 -0.09
CA LEU A 45 2.23 -9.51 -1.23
C LEU A 45 1.05 -8.70 -1.79
N ILE A 46 -0.13 -9.30 -1.95
CA ILE A 46 -1.33 -8.62 -2.45
C ILE A 46 -1.80 -7.57 -1.46
N GLU A 47 -1.90 -7.94 -0.18
CA GLU A 47 -2.33 -7.06 0.91
C GLU A 47 -1.33 -5.90 1.08
N GLY A 48 -0.03 -6.19 1.10
CA GLY A 48 1.01 -5.17 1.21
C GLY A 48 0.96 -4.14 0.08
N ARG A 49 0.73 -4.58 -1.17
CA ARG A 49 0.55 -3.66 -2.31
C ARG A 49 -0.72 -2.82 -2.19
N THR A 50 -1.82 -3.44 -1.78
CA THR A 50 -3.11 -2.76 -1.61
C THR A 50 -3.02 -1.71 -0.51
N LEU A 51 -2.50 -2.08 0.66
CA LEU A 51 -2.31 -1.19 1.79
C LEU A 51 -1.29 -0.08 1.48
N GLY A 52 -0.20 -0.41 0.77
CA GLY A 52 0.80 0.56 0.34
C GLY A 52 0.22 1.63 -0.58
N ALA A 53 -0.59 1.23 -1.57
CA ALA A 53 -1.29 2.16 -2.46
C ALA A 53 -2.31 3.02 -1.69
N GLU A 54 -3.04 2.40 -0.76
CA GLU A 54 -4.03 3.08 0.08
C GLU A 54 -3.38 4.18 0.94
N LYS A 55 -2.28 3.85 1.63
CA LYS A 55 -1.54 4.77 2.49
C LYS A 55 -0.77 5.81 1.70
N GLY A 56 -0.23 5.44 0.54
CA GLY A 56 0.36 6.40 -0.39
C GLY A 56 -0.65 7.46 -0.81
N PHE A 57 -1.88 7.06 -1.15
CA PHE A 57 -2.93 8.02 -1.51
C PHE A 57 -3.35 8.93 -0.34
N GLU A 58 -3.53 8.39 0.88
CA GLU A 58 -3.78 9.21 2.09
C GLU A 58 -2.75 10.31 2.24
N LEU A 59 -1.49 9.94 2.01
CA LEU A 59 -0.37 10.83 2.19
C LEU A 59 -0.34 11.93 1.15
N TRP A 60 -0.48 11.58 -0.12
CA TRP A 60 -0.46 12.55 -1.22
C TRP A 60 -1.68 13.46 -1.22
N GLU A 61 -2.84 12.98 -0.78
CA GLU A 61 -4.02 13.82 -0.56
C GLU A 61 -3.75 14.90 0.50
N GLU A 62 -3.12 14.51 1.63
CA GLU A 62 -2.71 15.45 2.67
C GLU A 62 -1.70 16.49 2.14
N LEU A 63 -0.68 16.05 1.39
CA LEU A 63 0.34 16.92 0.83
C LEU A 63 -0.22 17.89 -0.21
N GLY A 64 -1.07 17.40 -1.12
CA GLY A 64 -1.71 18.23 -2.14
C GLY A 64 -2.62 19.30 -1.54
N PHE A 65 -3.29 18.98 -0.43
CA PHE A 65 -4.05 19.98 0.32
C PHE A 65 -3.15 21.08 0.90
N TYR A 66 -2.01 20.72 1.51
CA TYR A 66 -1.05 21.70 2.02
C TYR A 66 -0.45 22.57 0.92
N GLU A 67 -0.11 21.96 -0.22
CA GLU A 67 0.41 22.66 -1.38
C GLU A 67 -0.61 23.68 -1.93
N GLY A 68 -1.86 23.26 -2.13
CA GLY A 68 -2.93 24.14 -2.60
C GLY A 68 -3.20 25.29 -1.65
N ALA A 69 -3.20 25.02 -0.33
CA ALA A 69 -3.34 26.06 0.67
C ALA A 69 -2.19 27.08 0.63
N ALA A 70 -0.94 26.61 0.55
CA ALA A 70 0.22 27.49 0.46
C ALA A 70 0.18 28.36 -0.80
N ARG A 71 -0.09 27.77 -1.97
CA ARG A 71 -0.21 28.49 -3.25
C ARG A 71 -1.30 29.56 -3.22
N LEU A 72 -2.48 29.21 -2.68
CA LEU A 72 -3.59 30.16 -2.53
C LEU A 72 -3.17 31.35 -1.67
N TRP A 73 -2.52 31.11 -0.54
CA TRP A 73 -2.07 32.17 0.35
C TRP A 73 -0.98 33.03 -0.28
N THR A 74 -0.01 32.43 -0.98
CA THR A 74 0.99 33.21 -1.73
C THR A 74 0.35 34.12 -2.77
N ALA A 75 -0.67 33.65 -3.49
CA ALA A 75 -1.41 34.47 -4.44
C ALA A 75 -2.18 35.61 -3.75
N VAL A 76 -2.88 35.33 -2.65
CA VAL A 76 -3.62 36.35 -1.88
C VAL A 76 -2.67 37.43 -1.34
N SER A 77 -1.55 37.04 -0.72
CA SER A 77 -0.54 37.96 -0.21
C SER A 77 0.09 38.82 -1.32
N SER A 78 0.24 38.28 -2.54
CA SER A 78 0.75 39.05 -3.68
C SER A 78 -0.25 40.07 -4.24
N SER A 79 -1.56 39.82 -4.06
CA SER A 79 -2.63 40.70 -4.54
C SER A 79 -3.03 41.77 -3.54
N SER A 80 -2.66 41.61 -2.26
CA SER A 80 -2.99 42.55 -1.19
C SER A 80 -1.92 43.64 -1.09
N THR A 81 -2.31 44.89 -1.34
CA THR A 81 -1.43 46.07 -1.24
C THR A 81 -1.17 46.48 0.22
N ASP A 82 -1.83 45.84 1.18
CA ASP A 82 -1.75 46.17 2.61
C ASP A 82 -0.53 45.52 3.26
N VAL A 83 0.43 46.35 3.67
CA VAL A 83 1.68 45.97 4.34
C VAL A 83 1.41 45.56 5.78
N ASN A 84 0.69 44.46 6.00
CA ASN A 84 0.51 43.90 7.34
C ASN A 84 1.65 42.90 7.61
N GLY A 85 2.40 43.08 8.72
CA GLY A 85 3.55 42.23 9.04
C GLY A 85 3.23 40.73 9.18
N THR A 86 1.97 40.42 9.48
CA THR A 86 1.42 39.06 9.48
C THR A 86 1.44 38.41 8.10
N ASP A 87 1.17 39.17 7.03
CA ASP A 87 1.06 38.66 5.66
C ASP A 87 2.43 38.32 5.07
N ARG A 88 3.46 39.12 5.38
CA ARG A 88 4.86 38.77 5.04
C ARG A 88 5.33 37.49 5.74
N ARG A 89 4.90 37.27 6.98
CA ARG A 89 5.27 36.07 7.76
C ARG A 89 4.56 34.83 7.23
N SER A 90 3.26 34.91 6.95
CA SER A 90 2.51 33.81 6.35
C SER A 90 3.04 33.47 4.95
N ALA A 91 3.37 34.46 4.13
CA ALA A 91 3.95 34.25 2.80
C ALA A 91 5.31 33.53 2.87
N HIS A 92 6.17 33.88 3.84
CA HIS A 92 7.44 33.17 4.05
C HIS A 92 7.24 31.72 4.54
N HIS A 93 6.26 31.49 5.42
CA HIS A 93 5.90 30.13 5.82
C HIS A 93 5.35 29.31 4.65
N ALA A 94 4.54 29.92 3.78
CA ALA A 94 4.00 29.29 2.58
C ALA A 94 5.09 28.90 1.58
N SER A 95 6.06 29.78 1.30
CA SER A 95 7.17 29.46 0.38
C SER A 95 8.08 28.35 0.92
N THR A 96 8.36 28.37 2.22
CA THR A 96 9.12 27.30 2.89
C THR A 96 8.38 25.97 2.83
N LEU A 97 7.06 25.99 3.03
CA LEU A 97 6.23 24.79 2.94
C LEU A 97 6.25 24.19 1.53
N LEU A 98 6.16 25.02 0.48
CA LEU A 98 6.25 24.58 -0.90
C LEU A 98 7.60 23.91 -1.22
N ALA A 99 8.71 24.53 -0.81
CA ALA A 99 10.04 23.95 -1.00
C ALA A 99 10.20 22.58 -0.32
N LEU A 100 9.60 22.39 0.86
CA LEU A 100 9.62 21.09 1.56
C LEU A 100 8.78 20.04 0.84
N ILE A 101 7.65 20.42 0.27
CA ILE A 101 6.78 19.51 -0.49
C ILE A 101 7.46 19.10 -1.81
N GLU A 102 8.16 20.03 -2.48
CA GLU A 102 8.91 19.73 -3.71
C GLU A 102 10.05 18.73 -3.48
N CYS A 103 10.71 18.79 -2.31
CA CYS A 103 11.76 17.85 -1.91
C CYS A 103 11.22 16.51 -1.40
N PHE A 104 9.90 16.32 -1.30
CA PHE A 104 9.33 15.09 -0.77
C PHE A 104 9.51 13.91 -1.76
N PRO A 105 9.99 12.73 -1.32
CA PRO A 105 10.23 11.59 -2.19
C PRO A 105 8.98 11.17 -2.96
N ARG A 106 9.09 11.12 -4.29
CA ARG A 106 8.04 10.60 -5.18
C ARG A 106 8.11 9.08 -5.39
N LYS A 107 9.18 8.46 -4.91
CA LYS A 107 9.41 7.02 -4.99
C LYS A 107 9.56 6.49 -3.57
N ASN A 108 8.96 5.32 -3.32
CA ASN A 108 9.16 4.61 -2.07
C ASN A 108 10.62 4.11 -2.02
N PRO A 109 11.43 4.50 -1.03
CA PRO A 109 12.80 4.00 -0.89
C PRO A 109 12.77 2.47 -0.69
N HIS A 110 13.72 1.77 -1.32
CA HIS A 110 13.90 0.34 -1.08
C HIS A 110 14.50 0.12 0.32
N PRO A 111 14.16 -0.96 1.05
CA PRO A 111 14.73 -1.23 2.38
C PRO A 111 16.26 -1.29 2.43
N ASP A 112 16.92 -1.51 1.29
CA ASP A 112 18.38 -1.60 1.18
C ASP A 112 19.06 -0.27 0.80
N GLU A 113 18.27 0.77 0.50
CA GLU A 113 18.80 2.10 0.23
C GLU A 113 18.80 2.92 1.53
N GLU A 114 19.89 3.63 1.82
CA GLU A 114 19.91 4.69 2.84
C GLU A 114 19.01 5.83 2.39
N GLY A 115 17.71 5.62 2.58
CA GLY A 115 16.66 6.49 2.13
C GLY A 115 16.40 7.63 3.10
N ILE A 116 15.90 8.73 2.55
CA ILE A 116 15.34 9.84 3.31
C ILE A 116 14.21 9.32 4.21
N ASP A 117 14.25 9.64 5.51
CA ASP A 117 13.15 9.35 6.44
C ASP A 117 11.89 10.15 6.06
N MET A 118 11.04 9.51 5.25
CA MET A 118 9.74 10.06 4.84
C MET A 118 8.92 10.51 6.05
N SER A 119 8.96 9.76 7.16
CA SER A 119 8.19 10.09 8.37
C SER A 119 8.65 11.40 9.03
N ALA A 120 9.96 11.67 9.04
CA ALA A 120 10.52 12.91 9.55
C ALA A 120 10.16 14.09 8.65
N GLN A 121 10.28 13.93 7.33
CA GLN A 121 9.89 14.97 6.38
C GLN A 121 8.40 15.31 6.47
N LEU A 122 7.53 14.31 6.61
CA LEU A 122 6.10 14.54 6.82
C LEU A 122 5.80 15.29 8.11
N ARG A 123 6.48 14.93 9.21
CA ARG A 123 6.35 15.66 10.49
C ARG A 123 6.78 17.12 10.33
N LEU A 124 7.83 17.38 9.56
CA LEU A 124 8.29 18.73 9.25
C LEU A 124 7.28 19.51 8.39
N ILE A 125 6.75 18.91 7.32
CA ILE A 125 5.72 19.54 6.47
C ILE A 125 4.48 19.89 7.32
N ARG A 126 3.98 18.95 8.14
CA ARG A 126 2.84 19.18 9.03
C ARG A 126 3.10 20.31 10.04
N SER A 127 4.29 20.38 10.62
CA SER A 127 4.64 21.44 11.58
C SER A 127 4.71 22.81 10.92
N ARG A 128 5.25 22.89 9.70
CA ARG A 128 5.30 24.13 8.90
C ARG A 128 3.92 24.60 8.47
N TYR A 129 3.05 23.69 8.03
CA TYR A 129 1.65 24.02 7.74
C TYR A 129 0.94 24.57 8.98
N LYS A 130 1.13 23.96 10.16
CA LYS A 130 0.58 24.49 11.43
C LYS A 130 1.10 25.89 11.75
N ALA A 131 2.37 26.18 11.53
CA ALA A 131 2.94 27.52 11.72
C ALA A 131 2.32 28.56 10.77
N MET A 132 2.11 28.20 9.50
CA MET A 132 1.39 29.03 8.53
C MET A 132 -0.05 29.31 9.02
N CYS A 133 -0.79 28.29 9.43
CA CYS A 133 -2.14 28.46 9.99
C CYS A 133 -2.18 29.34 11.24
N ALA A 134 -1.20 29.19 12.13
CA ALA A 134 -1.08 30.02 13.34
C ALA A 134 -0.86 31.50 12.99
N SER A 135 -0.03 31.79 11.96
CA SER A 135 0.17 33.16 11.49
C SER A 135 -1.09 33.78 10.87
N LEU A 136 -1.94 32.97 10.24
CA LEU A 136 -3.17 33.42 9.58
C LEU A 136 -4.40 33.47 10.50
N GLY A 137 -4.27 33.01 11.76
CA GLY A 137 -5.40 32.86 12.68
C GLY A 137 -6.43 31.79 12.26
N SER A 138 -6.23 31.11 11.13
CA SER A 138 -7.16 30.13 10.58
C SER A 138 -6.87 28.73 11.12
N ARG A 139 -7.80 28.14 11.89
CA ARG A 139 -7.76 26.70 12.17
C ARG A 139 -8.34 25.94 10.98
N ARG A 140 -7.51 25.56 10.01
CA ARG A 140 -7.92 24.61 8.97
C ARG A 140 -7.36 23.24 9.31
N ARG A 141 -8.22 22.39 9.90
CA ARG A 141 -7.92 20.96 10.01
C ARG A 141 -7.89 20.39 8.59
N PRO A 142 -6.88 19.59 8.22
CA PRO A 142 -7.06 18.67 7.11
C PRO A 142 -8.27 17.80 7.48
N GLN A 143 -9.33 17.84 6.67
CA GLN A 143 -10.54 17.10 6.95
C GLN A 143 -10.21 15.62 6.85
N GLN A 144 -10.06 14.97 7.99
CA GLN A 144 -9.83 13.55 8.13
C GLN A 144 -11.14 12.82 7.76
N GLN A 145 -11.48 12.82 6.47
CA GLN A 145 -12.68 12.20 5.94
C GLN A 145 -12.34 10.81 5.42
N ARG A 146 -12.05 9.86 6.32
CA ARG A 146 -11.80 8.47 5.90
C ARG A 146 -12.35 7.44 6.85
N GLN A 147 -13.56 6.97 6.50
CA GLN A 147 -13.90 5.55 6.63
C GLN A 147 -14.87 5.06 5.55
N ARG A 148 -15.69 5.91 4.92
CA ARG A 148 -16.80 5.42 4.07
C ARG A 148 -16.47 5.04 2.62
N LYS A 149 -15.30 5.39 2.08
CA LYS A 149 -14.98 5.07 0.67
C LYS A 149 -14.29 3.70 0.50
N ILE A 150 -13.73 3.15 1.58
CA ILE A 150 -12.85 1.95 1.56
C ILE A 150 -13.62 0.66 1.23
N GLU A 151 -14.90 0.55 1.62
CA GLU A 151 -15.73 -0.63 1.32
C GLU A 151 -16.09 -0.77 -0.17
N ARG A 152 -15.96 0.30 -0.97
CA ARG A 152 -16.35 0.26 -2.39
C ARG A 152 -15.23 -0.20 -3.32
N TRP A 153 -13.97 -0.04 -2.92
CA TRP A 153 -12.81 -0.42 -3.74
C TRP A 153 -12.31 -1.83 -3.45
N SER A 154 -12.53 -2.37 -2.25
CA SER A 154 -12.14 -3.74 -1.91
C SER A 154 -12.90 -4.79 -2.75
N GLY A 155 -14.19 -4.58 -3.02
CA GLY A 155 -15.00 -5.53 -3.79
C GLY A 155 -14.61 -5.64 -5.28
N HIS A 156 -14.39 -4.52 -5.96
CA HIS A 156 -14.14 -4.53 -7.41
C HIS A 156 -12.70 -4.89 -7.78
N LEU A 157 -11.71 -4.48 -6.98
CA LEU A 157 -10.29 -4.73 -7.29
C LEU A 157 -9.91 -6.18 -7.00
N VAL A 158 -10.43 -6.78 -5.92
CA VAL A 158 -10.26 -8.21 -5.61
C VAL A 158 -10.93 -9.08 -6.68
N ALA A 159 -12.14 -8.70 -7.14
CA ALA A 159 -12.83 -9.41 -8.21
C ALA A 159 -12.05 -9.38 -9.54
N HIS A 160 -11.40 -8.26 -9.88
CA HIS A 160 -10.67 -8.13 -11.14
C HIS A 160 -9.25 -8.73 -11.08
N LEU A 161 -8.60 -8.79 -9.91
CA LEU A 161 -7.29 -9.42 -9.75
C LEU A 161 -7.36 -10.96 -9.72
N LEU A 162 -8.47 -11.54 -9.22
CA LEU A 162 -8.69 -12.99 -9.18
C LEU A 162 -9.13 -13.61 -10.52
N LEU A 163 -9.61 -12.81 -11.49
CA LEU A 163 -10.19 -13.29 -12.74
C LEU A 163 -9.36 -13.05 -14.01
N ARG A 164 -8.17 -12.42 -13.94
CA ARG A 164 -7.33 -12.24 -15.15
C ARG A 164 -6.23 -13.28 -15.27
N PRO A 165 -6.26 -14.16 -16.28
CA PRO A 165 -5.12 -14.99 -16.62
C PRO A 165 -4.00 -14.12 -17.20
N HIS A 166 -2.78 -14.47 -16.81
CA HIS A 166 -1.49 -13.96 -17.23
C HIS A 166 -1.44 -13.58 -18.73
N LYS A 167 -1.53 -12.29 -19.04
CA LYS A 167 -1.03 -11.74 -20.31
C LYS A 167 -0.26 -10.47 -20.04
N ASP A 168 1.05 -10.58 -20.23
CA ASP A 168 2.04 -9.51 -20.13
C ASP A 168 1.73 -8.44 -21.16
N SER A 169 1.24 -7.29 -20.72
CA SER A 169 1.21 -6.05 -21.50
C SER A 169 1.08 -4.87 -20.54
N ALA A 170 2.22 -4.29 -20.14
CA ALA A 170 2.31 -3.15 -19.23
C ALA A 170 1.54 -1.89 -19.72
N SER A 171 1.09 -1.87 -20.97
CA SER A 171 0.27 -0.79 -21.56
C SER A 171 -1.20 -0.81 -21.13
N ASP A 172 -1.75 -1.95 -20.67
CA ASP A 172 -3.19 -2.08 -20.39
C ASP A 172 -3.57 -1.59 -18.98
N VAL A 173 -2.65 -1.74 -18.01
CA VAL A 173 -2.83 -1.23 -16.63
C VAL A 173 -2.82 0.30 -16.55
N ALA A 174 -2.09 0.95 -17.46
CA ALA A 174 -2.04 2.42 -17.55
C ALA A 174 -3.33 3.00 -18.13
N GLY A 175 -3.94 2.34 -19.13
CA GLY A 175 -5.22 2.75 -19.71
C GLY A 175 -6.38 2.63 -18.73
N PHE A 176 -6.37 1.61 -17.87
CA PHE A 176 -7.45 1.35 -16.92
C PHE A 176 -7.45 2.31 -15.71
N LEU A 177 -6.27 2.72 -15.25
CA LEU A 177 -6.15 3.80 -14.25
C LEU A 177 -6.63 5.15 -14.81
N PHE A 178 -6.51 5.38 -16.13
CA PHE A 178 -6.97 6.60 -16.78
C PHE A 178 -8.50 6.65 -16.95
N TYR A 179 -9.16 5.51 -17.19
CA TYR A 179 -10.60 5.43 -17.45
C TYR A 179 -11.49 5.61 -16.21
N PHE A 180 -10.92 5.62 -15.00
CA PHE A 180 -11.68 5.72 -13.73
C PHE A 180 -11.39 6.99 -12.92
N ILE A 181 -10.58 7.90 -13.47
CA ILE A 181 -10.24 9.21 -12.87
C ILE A 181 -11.00 10.36 -13.56
N PHE A 182 -11.75 10.10 -14.64
CA PHE A 182 -12.75 11.03 -15.21
C PHE A 182 -14.15 10.44 -15.17
#